data_AF-A0A8J5MER3-F1
#
_entry.id   AF-A0A8J5MER3-F1
#
_cell.length_a   1.000
_cell.length_b   1.000
_cell.length_c   1.000
_cell.angle_alpha   90.00
_cell.angle_beta   90.00
_cell.angle_gamma   90.00
#
_symmetry.space_group_name_H-M   'P 1'
#
loop_
_entity.id
_entity.type
_entity.pdbx_description
1 polymer ?
#
loop_
_entity_poly.entity_id
_entity_poly.type
_entity_poly.pdbx_seq_one_letter_code
_entity_poly.pdbx_strand_id
1 'polypeptide(L)'
;MSAGSTSTMMPNLQSLSPVTITPTRISKASAPLSFLEKIDHVEINRTTMRGGVVYYVLDVYLEHSTSRIPTNKTTTTGRPDYQLQRRFNDFANLRYQVWAYAQRKHQDGCACKYCDAFMSYVVHSMSQPRLFVKLATGVDTRKKLMGKFCNEFLSMTVGGKTEPRPRNIACDGFQAIPYVMERFFRNEA
;
A
#
# COMPACT_ATOMS: atom_id res chain seq x y z
N MET A 1 -20.02 53.40 54.00
CA MET A 1 -20.71 53.40 52.68
C MET A 1 -19.95 52.43 51.80
N SER A 2 -20.61 51.33 51.41
CA SER A 2 -19.98 50.11 50.88
C SER A 2 -19.54 50.25 49.43
N ALA A 3 -18.34 49.74 49.11
CA ALA A 3 -17.86 49.59 47.74
C ALA A 3 -18.50 48.35 47.10
N GLY A 4 -19.22 48.53 45.99
CA GLY A 4 -19.84 47.44 45.23
C GLY A 4 -18.80 46.72 44.38
N SER A 5 -18.64 45.42 44.59
CA SER A 5 -17.82 44.54 43.75
C SER A 5 -18.60 44.18 42.47
N THR A 6 -18.15 44.68 41.32
CA THR A 6 -18.67 44.27 40.01
C THR A 6 -18.06 42.92 39.62
N SER A 7 -18.86 41.85 39.73
CA SER A 7 -18.51 40.52 39.22
C SER A 7 -18.67 40.48 37.70
N THR A 8 -17.55 40.44 36.98
CA THR A 8 -17.53 40.24 35.52
C THR A 8 -17.86 38.78 35.22
N MET A 9 -19.11 38.50 34.82
CA MET A 9 -19.48 37.18 34.31
C MET A 9 -18.90 36.98 32.91
N MET A 10 -17.96 36.04 32.76
CA MET A 10 -17.50 35.61 31.44
C MET A 10 -18.65 34.87 30.73
N PRO A 11 -18.95 35.19 29.46
CA PRO A 11 -19.99 34.48 28.71
C PRO A 11 -19.58 33.02 28.51
N ASN A 12 -20.48 32.12 28.90
CA ASN A 12 -20.31 30.68 28.77
C ASN A 12 -20.28 30.30 27.28
N LEU A 13 -19.13 29.85 26.78
CA LEU A 13 -18.96 29.45 25.38
C LEU A 13 -19.81 28.21 25.09
N GLN A 14 -20.68 28.29 24.09
CA GLN A 14 -21.50 27.15 23.67
C GLN A 14 -20.61 26.00 23.20
N SER A 15 -20.82 24.82 23.79
CA SER A 15 -20.14 23.59 23.38
C SER A 15 -20.62 23.18 21.99
N LEU A 16 -19.69 23.18 21.03
CA LEU A 16 -19.96 22.70 19.68
C LEU A 16 -19.86 21.18 19.65
N SER A 17 -20.80 20.54 18.97
CA SER A 17 -20.72 19.11 18.67
C SER A 17 -20.00 18.90 17.34
N PRO A 18 -19.05 17.95 17.26
CA PRO A 18 -18.38 17.63 16.00
C PRO A 18 -19.39 17.14 14.96
N VAL A 19 -19.39 17.75 13.78
CA VAL A 19 -20.18 17.29 12.62
C VAL A 19 -19.29 16.46 11.72
N THR A 20 -19.69 15.22 11.47
CA THR A 20 -19.00 14.35 10.51
C THR A 20 -19.29 14.82 9.09
N ILE A 21 -18.27 15.31 8.39
CA ILE A 21 -18.35 15.69 6.99
C ILE A 21 -17.94 14.49 6.12
N THR A 22 -18.87 13.96 5.32
CA THR A 22 -18.55 12.92 4.33
C THR A 22 -18.30 13.55 2.95
N PRO A 23 -17.21 13.18 2.25
CA PRO A 23 -16.99 13.68 0.89
C PRO A 23 -18.10 13.23 -0.05
N THR A 24 -18.59 14.14 -0.90
CA THR A 24 -19.63 13.83 -1.90
C THR A 24 -19.20 12.75 -2.91
N ARG A 25 -17.90 12.54 -3.10
CA ARG A 25 -17.37 11.55 -4.04
C ARG A 25 -16.12 10.87 -3.46
N ILE A 26 -16.28 9.66 -2.94
CA ILE A 26 -15.16 8.83 -2.48
C ILE A 26 -14.68 7.99 -3.66
N SER A 27 -13.37 8.04 -3.95
CA SER A 27 -12.73 7.17 -4.94
C SER A 27 -12.79 5.72 -4.47
N LYS A 28 -13.12 4.75 -5.34
CA LYS A 28 -13.14 3.32 -4.95
C LYS A 28 -11.75 2.83 -4.51
N ALA A 29 -10.69 3.52 -4.94
CA ALA A 29 -9.32 3.24 -4.54
C ALA A 29 -8.96 3.73 -3.13
N SER A 30 -9.77 4.58 -2.48
CA SER A 30 -9.34 5.21 -1.20
C SER A 30 -9.15 4.21 -0.07
N ALA A 31 -10.07 3.25 0.08
CA ALA A 31 -9.96 2.21 1.11
C ALA A 31 -8.74 1.29 0.87
N PRO A 32 -8.54 0.71 -0.34
CA PRO A 32 -7.33 -0.05 -0.65
C PRO A 32 -6.03 0.73 -0.42
N LEU A 33 -6.00 2.00 -0.84
CA LEU A 33 -4.82 2.86 -0.67
C LEU A 33 -4.52 3.10 0.81
N SER A 34 -5.53 3.39 1.63
CA SER A 34 -5.34 3.59 3.07
C SER A 34 -4.83 2.34 3.80
N PHE A 35 -5.10 1.15 3.26
CA PHE A 35 -4.49 -0.09 3.76
C PHE A 35 -3.03 -0.19 3.33
N LEU A 36 -2.76 0.00 2.04
CA LEU A 36 -1.42 -0.13 1.45
C LEU A 36 -0.44 0.90 1.99
N GLU A 37 -0.89 2.13 2.27
CA GLU A 37 -0.10 3.21 2.87
C GLU A 37 0.45 2.87 4.25
N LYS A 38 -0.17 1.92 4.96
CA LYS A 38 0.31 1.47 6.27
C LYS A 38 1.46 0.49 6.14
N ILE A 39 1.67 -0.13 4.99
CA ILE A 39 2.75 -1.09 4.78
C ILE A 39 4.03 -0.28 4.56
N ASP A 40 4.98 -0.43 5.48
CA ASP A 40 6.30 0.20 5.38
C ASP A 40 7.15 -0.54 4.34
N HIS A 41 7.35 -1.85 4.54
CA HIS A 41 8.07 -2.69 3.60
C HIS A 41 7.68 -4.18 3.73
N VAL A 42 8.15 -4.97 2.77
CA VAL A 42 7.96 -6.42 2.73
C VAL A 42 9.29 -7.13 2.53
N GLU A 43 9.55 -8.14 3.34
CA GLU A 43 10.71 -9.03 3.17
C GLU A 43 10.28 -10.45 2.81
N ILE A 44 11.17 -11.18 2.15
CA ILE A 44 10.97 -12.61 1.85
C ILE A 44 12.24 -13.35 2.25
N ASN A 45 12.31 -13.75 3.52
CA ASN A 45 13.50 -14.39 4.07
C ASN A 45 13.46 -15.92 3.92
N ARG A 46 12.26 -16.50 3.90
CA ARG A 46 12.04 -17.94 3.93
C ARG A 46 11.03 -18.43 2.88
N THR A 47 11.13 -19.71 2.56
CA THR A 47 10.15 -20.44 1.77
C THR A 47 9.69 -21.68 2.54
N THR A 48 8.44 -22.06 2.38
CA THR A 48 7.89 -23.31 2.92
C THR A 48 7.45 -24.21 1.77
N MET A 49 7.46 -25.53 1.98
CA MET A 49 6.95 -26.50 1.02
C MET A 49 5.70 -27.17 1.59
N ARG A 50 4.61 -27.19 0.82
CA ARG A 50 3.36 -27.87 1.19
C ARG A 50 2.84 -28.61 -0.05
N GLY A 51 2.70 -29.93 0.04
CA GLY A 51 2.21 -30.76 -1.07
C GLY A 51 3.05 -30.61 -2.36
N GLY A 52 4.37 -30.52 -2.25
CA GLY A 52 5.27 -30.34 -3.40
C GLY A 52 5.28 -28.93 -4.01
N VAL A 53 4.51 -27.99 -3.45
CA VAL A 53 4.46 -26.59 -3.90
C VAL A 53 5.27 -25.71 -2.96
N VAL A 54 6.11 -24.85 -3.54
CA VAL A 54 6.90 -23.85 -2.81
C VAL A 54 6.08 -22.57 -2.60
N TYR A 55 5.99 -22.15 -1.34
CA TYR A 55 5.40 -20.90 -0.90
C TYR A 55 6.50 -19.96 -0.41
N TYR A 56 6.48 -18.73 -0.89
CA TYR A 56 7.28 -17.64 -0.37
C TYR A 56 6.56 -17.05 0.83
N VAL A 57 7.25 -16.92 1.96
CA VAL A 57 6.71 -16.26 3.14
C VAL A 57 7.05 -14.78 3.05
N LEU A 58 6.02 -13.96 2.94
CA LEU A 58 6.12 -12.51 2.92
C LEU A 58 6.01 -12.04 4.37
N ASP A 59 7.09 -11.52 4.90
CA ASP A 59 7.16 -10.83 6.19
C ASP A 59 6.74 -9.37 5.95
N VAL A 60 5.57 -8.97 6.44
CA VAL A 60 5.03 -7.63 6.19
C VAL A 60 5.18 -6.76 7.43
N TYR A 61 5.77 -5.58 7.24
CA TYR A 61 6.04 -4.60 8.28
C TYR A 61 5.18 -3.36 8.05
N LEU A 62 4.56 -2.86 9.11
CA LEU A 62 3.67 -1.70 9.09
C LEU A 62 4.36 -0.46 9.66
N GLU A 63 4.03 0.70 9.11
CA GLU A 63 4.46 2.01 9.63
C GLU A 63 3.74 2.25 10.97
N HIS A 64 4.45 2.02 12.07
CA HIS A 64 3.97 2.36 13.40
C HIS A 64 4.28 3.83 13.67
N SER A 65 3.25 4.67 13.73
CA SER A 65 3.39 6.06 14.16
C SER A 65 3.96 6.10 15.57
N THR A 66 5.27 6.28 15.69
CA THR A 66 5.89 6.39 17.00
C THR A 66 5.49 7.74 17.57
N SER A 67 4.65 7.72 18.62
CA SER A 67 4.24 8.93 19.33
C SER A 67 5.45 9.81 19.66
N ARG A 68 5.33 11.14 19.48
CA ARG A 68 6.32 12.14 19.93
C ARG A 68 6.32 12.34 21.44
N ILE A 69 5.53 11.56 22.17
CA ILE A 69 5.56 11.53 23.63
C ILE A 69 6.67 10.54 24.03
N PRO A 70 7.65 10.95 24.87
CA PRO A 70 8.71 10.09 25.37
C PRO A 70 8.15 9.14 26.45
N THR A 71 7.22 8.27 26.07
CA THR A 71 6.90 7.08 26.87
C THR A 71 7.82 5.97 26.41
N ASN A 72 8.62 5.43 27.35
CA ASN A 72 9.57 4.33 27.19
C ASN A 72 9.09 3.34 26.11
N LYS A 73 9.60 3.48 24.88
CA LYS A 73 9.21 2.64 23.75
C LYS A 73 9.94 1.31 23.93
N THR A 74 9.19 0.27 24.29
CA THR A 74 9.60 -1.08 23.93
C THR A 74 9.57 -1.08 22.41
N THR A 75 10.73 -0.90 21.79
CA THR A 75 10.90 -1.11 20.35
C THR A 75 10.35 -2.50 20.08
N THR A 76 9.28 -2.58 19.28
CA THR A 76 8.84 -3.84 18.71
C THR A 76 10.01 -4.33 17.87
N THR A 77 10.80 -5.19 18.50
CA THR A 77 11.90 -5.99 17.97
C THR A 77 11.55 -6.46 16.57
N GLY A 78 12.46 -6.33 15.60
CA GLY A 78 12.30 -6.52 14.14
C GLY A 78 11.58 -7.79 13.64
N ARG A 79 10.36 -8.00 14.11
CA ARG A 79 9.44 -9.08 13.82
C ARG A 79 8.36 -8.49 12.91
N PRO A 80 7.95 -9.22 11.86
CA PRO A 80 6.88 -8.76 11.00
C PRO A 80 5.55 -8.68 11.76
N ASP A 81 4.72 -7.72 11.38
CA ASP A 81 3.37 -7.54 11.92
C ASP A 81 2.46 -8.71 11.54
N TYR A 82 2.61 -9.19 10.31
CA TYR A 82 1.95 -10.39 9.83
C TYR A 82 2.75 -11.05 8.71
N GLN A 83 2.37 -12.29 8.40
CA GLN A 83 3.01 -13.09 7.37
C GLN A 83 1.99 -13.63 6.39
N LEU A 84 2.34 -13.61 5.11
CA LEU A 84 1.54 -14.20 4.04
C LEU A 84 2.31 -15.31 3.35
N GLN A 85 1.60 -16.27 2.77
CA GLN A 85 2.19 -17.31 1.93
C GLN A 85 1.70 -17.15 0.49
N ARG A 86 2.63 -16.98 -0.45
CA ARG A 86 2.32 -16.82 -1.87
C ARG A 86 3.16 -17.76 -2.70
N ARG A 87 2.55 -18.42 -3.68
CA ARG A 87 3.26 -19.22 -4.69
C ARG A 87 3.87 -18.29 -5.71
N PHE A 88 4.89 -18.77 -6.43
CA PHE A 88 5.48 -18.03 -7.55
C PHE A 88 4.40 -17.54 -8.55
N ASN A 89 3.40 -18.38 -8.82
CA ASN A 89 2.34 -18.05 -9.76
C ASN A 89 1.43 -16.92 -9.28
N ASP A 90 1.32 -16.71 -7.96
CA ASP A 90 0.51 -15.63 -7.40
C ASP A 90 1.17 -14.27 -7.71
N PHE A 91 2.50 -14.17 -7.69
CA PHE A 91 3.24 -12.99 -8.15
C PHE A 91 3.08 -12.76 -9.67
N ALA A 92 3.13 -13.82 -10.47
CA ALA A 92 2.91 -13.74 -11.92
C ALA A 92 1.50 -13.23 -12.25
N ASN A 93 0.50 -13.73 -11.52
CA ASN A 93 -0.89 -13.29 -11.62
C ASN A 93 -1.07 -11.83 -11.18
N LEU A 94 -0.39 -11.40 -10.11
CA LEU A 94 -0.37 -10.00 -9.68
C LEU A 94 0.17 -9.10 -10.80
N ARG A 95 1.33 -9.46 -11.37
CA ARG A 95 1.95 -8.73 -12.48
C ARG A 95 1.00 -8.60 -13.68
N TYR A 96 0.36 -9.71 -14.07
CA TYR A 96 -0.56 -9.74 -15.20
C TYR A 96 -1.79 -8.84 -14.97
N GLN A 97 -2.42 -8.92 -13.79
CA GLN A 97 -3.58 -8.10 -13.47
C GLN A 97 -3.25 -6.60 -13.49
N VAL A 98 -2.14 -6.20 -12.86
CA VAL A 98 -1.70 -4.80 -12.86
C VAL A 98 -1.43 -4.32 -14.28
N TRP A 99 -0.73 -5.11 -15.09
CA TRP A 99 -0.50 -4.79 -16.51
C TRP A 99 -1.81 -4.65 -17.30
N ALA A 100 -2.76 -5.56 -17.11
CA ALA A 100 -4.03 -5.56 -17.83
C ALA A 100 -4.89 -4.32 -17.52
N TYR A 101 -4.74 -3.71 -16.34
CA TYR A 101 -5.37 -2.42 -16.01
C TYR A 101 -4.53 -1.22 -16.48
N ALA A 102 -3.21 -1.30 -16.37
CA ALA A 102 -2.30 -0.22 -16.79
C ALA A 102 -2.26 -0.02 -18.31
N GLN A 103 -2.46 -1.07 -19.11
CA GLN A 103 -2.42 -0.98 -20.57
C GLN A 103 -3.69 -0.34 -21.18
N ARG A 104 -4.80 -0.26 -20.43
CA ARG A 104 -6.07 0.22 -21.00
C ARG A 104 -5.94 1.66 -21.47
N LYS A 105 -6.50 1.97 -22.64
CA LYS A 105 -6.53 3.33 -23.18
C LYS A 105 -7.31 4.24 -22.25
N HIS A 106 -6.71 5.36 -21.88
CA HIS A 106 -7.44 6.46 -21.23
C HIS A 106 -8.36 7.13 -22.25
N GLN A 107 -9.55 7.56 -21.82
CA GLN A 107 -10.61 8.08 -22.68
C GLN A 107 -10.14 9.22 -23.61
N ASP A 108 -9.14 10.00 -23.19
CA ASP A 108 -8.67 11.16 -23.95
C ASP A 108 -7.28 10.95 -24.61
N GLY A 109 -6.76 9.71 -24.64
CA GLY A 109 -5.39 9.45 -25.13
C GLY A 109 -4.28 10.06 -24.27
N CYS A 110 -4.64 10.61 -23.09
CA CYS A 110 -3.70 11.26 -22.19
C CYS A 110 -2.68 10.26 -21.63
N ALA A 111 -1.40 10.66 -21.64
CA ALA A 111 -0.31 9.90 -21.03
C ALA A 111 -0.48 9.88 -19.50
N CYS A 112 -0.99 8.78 -18.96
CA CYS A 112 -1.15 8.62 -17.52
C CYS A 112 0.19 8.19 -16.90
N LYS A 113 0.85 9.11 -16.19
CA LYS A 113 2.13 8.85 -15.50
C LYS A 113 2.10 7.61 -14.60
N TYR A 114 0.96 7.36 -13.94
CA TYR A 114 0.77 6.20 -13.06
C TYR A 114 0.78 4.88 -13.83
N CYS A 115 -0.07 4.77 -14.85
CA CYS A 115 -0.09 3.58 -15.70
C CYS A 115 1.23 3.41 -16.46
N ASP A 116 1.84 4.50 -16.90
CA ASP A 116 3.14 4.50 -17.58
C ASP A 116 4.28 3.97 -16.68
N ALA A 117 4.29 4.34 -15.39
CA ALA A 117 5.27 3.80 -14.43
C ALA A 117 5.16 2.27 -14.32
N PHE A 118 3.94 1.73 -14.23
CA PHE A 118 3.73 0.28 -14.23
C PHE A 118 4.13 -0.36 -15.56
N MET A 119 3.78 0.26 -16.69
CA MET A 119 4.14 -0.26 -18.01
C MET A 119 5.66 -0.28 -18.20
N SER A 120 6.35 0.79 -17.84
CA SER A 120 7.81 0.88 -17.86
C SER A 120 8.45 -0.19 -16.99
N TYR A 121 7.99 -0.36 -15.75
CA TYR A 121 8.49 -1.43 -14.87
C TYR A 121 8.24 -2.83 -15.46
N VAL A 122 7.02 -3.09 -15.94
CA VAL A 122 6.61 -4.40 -16.50
C VAL A 122 7.40 -4.74 -17.76
N VAL A 123 7.78 -3.75 -18.57
CA VAL A 123 8.61 -3.98 -19.77
C VAL A 123 10.08 -4.16 -19.38
N HIS A 124 10.62 -3.26 -18.56
CA HIS A 124 12.07 -3.12 -18.38
C HIS A 124 12.67 -3.79 -17.13
N SER A 125 11.87 -4.11 -16.11
CA SER A 125 12.43 -4.69 -14.87
C SER A 125 12.85 -6.16 -15.05
N MET A 126 14.07 -6.47 -14.62
CA MET A 126 14.58 -7.85 -14.53
C MET A 126 14.12 -8.58 -13.26
N SER A 127 13.52 -7.86 -12.30
CA SER A 127 12.99 -8.42 -11.04
C SER A 127 11.55 -8.85 -11.17
N GLN A 128 11.25 -9.66 -12.17
CA GLN A 128 9.89 -10.07 -12.49
C GLN A 128 9.69 -11.58 -12.36
N PRO A 129 8.47 -12.03 -12.00
CA PRO A 129 8.09 -13.44 -11.97
C PRO A 129 7.92 -13.99 -13.40
N ARG A 130 9.02 -14.05 -14.16
CA ARG A 130 9.08 -14.61 -15.52
C ARG A 130 9.44 -16.10 -15.47
N LEU A 131 9.02 -16.86 -16.47
CA LEU A 131 9.28 -18.30 -16.55
C LEU A 131 10.79 -18.61 -16.51
N PHE A 132 11.61 -17.80 -17.19
CA PHE A 132 13.07 -17.93 -17.13
C PHE A 132 13.64 -17.66 -15.73
N VAL A 133 13.11 -16.70 -14.97
CA VAL A 133 13.54 -16.48 -13.57
C VAL A 133 13.21 -17.71 -12.72
N LYS A 134 12.05 -18.34 -12.93
CA LYS A 134 11.68 -19.57 -12.22
C LYS A 134 12.65 -20.74 -12.51
N LEU A 135 13.14 -20.84 -13.74
CA LEU A 135 13.95 -21.96 -14.23
C LEU A 135 15.47 -21.74 -14.07
N ALA A 136 15.94 -20.50 -14.20
CA ALA A 136 17.37 -20.18 -14.25
C ALA A 136 17.95 -19.65 -12.92
N THR A 137 17.13 -19.45 -11.89
CA THR A 137 17.61 -18.88 -10.62
C THR A 137 17.32 -19.74 -9.39
N GLY A 138 18.31 -19.79 -8.48
CA GLY A 138 18.20 -20.45 -7.19
C GLY A 138 17.12 -19.83 -6.29
N VAL A 139 16.72 -20.55 -5.25
CA VAL A 139 15.65 -20.11 -4.33
C VAL A 139 15.97 -18.76 -3.68
N ASP A 140 17.22 -18.53 -3.27
CA ASP A 140 17.64 -17.27 -2.62
C ASP A 140 17.57 -16.06 -3.57
N THR A 141 17.99 -16.23 -4.82
CA THR A 141 17.83 -15.19 -5.84
C THR A 141 16.35 -14.89 -6.07
N ARG A 142 15.50 -15.92 -6.18
CA ARG A 142 14.05 -15.73 -6.35
C ARG A 142 13.43 -14.98 -5.17
N LYS A 143 13.82 -15.29 -3.93
CA LYS A 143 13.36 -14.57 -2.73
C LYS A 143 13.66 -13.06 -2.84
N LYS A 144 14.91 -12.70 -3.16
CA LYS A 144 15.33 -11.30 -3.34
C LYS A 144 14.56 -10.60 -4.46
N LEU A 145 14.40 -11.24 -5.62
CA LEU A 145 13.67 -10.67 -6.74
C LEU A 145 12.18 -10.47 -6.42
N MET A 146 11.54 -11.43 -5.74
CA MET A 146 10.13 -11.32 -5.35
C MET A 146 9.92 -10.27 -4.26
N GLY A 147 10.85 -10.14 -3.31
CA GLY A 147 10.84 -9.06 -2.32
C GLY A 147 10.95 -7.69 -2.99
N LYS A 148 11.91 -7.52 -3.91
CA LYS A 148 12.04 -6.27 -4.68
C LYS A 148 10.79 -5.97 -5.51
N PHE A 149 10.24 -6.97 -6.19
CA PHE A 149 8.99 -6.85 -6.94
C PHE A 149 7.84 -6.31 -6.08
N CYS A 150 7.64 -6.87 -4.88
CA CYS A 150 6.60 -6.42 -3.95
C CYS A 150 6.76 -4.96 -3.55
N ASN A 151 7.95 -4.55 -3.12
CA ASN A 151 8.20 -3.20 -2.65
C ASN A 151 8.09 -2.15 -3.77
N GLU A 152 8.57 -2.47 -4.98
CA GLU A 152 8.43 -1.60 -6.15
C GLU A 152 6.96 -1.42 -6.53
N PHE A 153 6.18 -2.50 -6.60
CA PHE A 153 4.76 -2.43 -6.90
C PHE A 153 4.00 -1.65 -5.83
N LEU A 154 4.30 -1.86 -4.55
CA LEU A 154 3.70 -1.13 -3.44
C LEU A 154 4.01 0.38 -3.56
N SER A 155 5.28 0.73 -3.78
CA SER A 155 5.73 2.10 -3.96
C SER A 155 5.05 2.79 -5.14
N MET A 156 4.96 2.13 -6.31
CA MET A 156 4.25 2.66 -7.47
C MET A 156 2.75 2.81 -7.23
N THR A 157 2.14 1.88 -6.49
CA THR A 157 0.69 1.89 -6.22
C THR A 157 0.29 3.02 -5.29
N VAL A 158 1.05 3.21 -4.22
CA VAL A 158 0.85 4.31 -3.27
C VAL A 158 1.33 5.62 -3.91
N GLY A 159 2.38 5.63 -4.72
CA GLY A 159 3.00 6.86 -5.21
C GLY A 159 3.78 7.56 -4.09
N GLY A 160 4.76 8.39 -4.47
CA GLY A 160 5.59 9.11 -3.51
C GLY A 160 4.77 10.08 -2.64
N LYS A 161 5.21 10.30 -1.39
CA LYS A 161 4.60 11.25 -0.43
C LYS A 161 4.52 12.70 -0.95
N THR A 162 5.15 13.00 -2.09
CA THR A 162 5.40 14.36 -2.61
C THR A 162 4.62 14.73 -3.87
N GLU A 163 4.03 13.77 -4.60
CA GLU A 163 3.25 14.10 -5.81
C GLU A 163 1.75 14.15 -5.52
N PRO A 164 1.06 15.27 -5.83
CA PRO A 164 -0.40 15.34 -5.75
C PRO A 164 -1.00 14.27 -6.67
N ARG A 165 -1.66 13.25 -6.08
CA ARG A 165 -2.30 12.20 -6.88
C ARG A 165 -3.36 12.82 -7.79
N PRO A 166 -3.34 12.53 -9.10
CA PRO A 166 -4.40 12.96 -10.00
C PRO A 166 -5.73 12.40 -9.51
N ARG A 167 -6.70 13.27 -9.25
CA ARG A 167 -8.09 12.86 -8.96
C ARG A 167 -8.81 12.36 -10.22
N ASN A 168 -8.07 11.83 -11.20
CA ASN A 168 -8.63 11.44 -12.47
C ASN A 168 -9.38 10.12 -12.31
N ILE A 169 -10.67 10.26 -11.99
CA ILE A 169 -11.61 9.16 -11.77
C ILE A 169 -11.82 8.33 -13.06
N ALA A 170 -11.41 8.85 -14.23
CA ALA A 170 -11.53 8.14 -15.51
C ALA A 170 -10.38 7.15 -15.80
N CYS A 171 -9.36 7.08 -14.94
CA CYS A 171 -8.29 6.09 -15.10
C CYS A 171 -8.65 4.77 -14.40
N ASP A 172 -8.98 3.75 -15.19
CA ASP A 172 -9.20 2.37 -14.73
C ASP A 172 -8.05 1.85 -13.85
N GLY A 173 -6.80 2.13 -14.25
CA GLY A 173 -5.61 1.72 -13.50
C GLY A 173 -5.62 2.29 -12.08
N PHE A 174 -5.86 3.59 -11.93
CA PHE A 174 -5.93 4.25 -10.61
C PHE A 174 -7.06 3.71 -9.73
N GLN A 175 -8.16 3.25 -10.32
CA GLN A 175 -9.29 2.70 -9.57
C GLN A 175 -9.08 1.22 -9.19
N ALA A 176 -8.46 0.43 -10.07
CA ALA A 176 -8.40 -1.02 -9.93
C ALA A 176 -7.07 -1.55 -9.35
N ILE A 177 -5.92 -0.96 -9.71
CA ILE A 177 -4.60 -1.45 -9.27
C ILE A 177 -4.47 -1.47 -7.74
N PRO A 178 -4.91 -0.44 -7.00
CA PRO A 178 -4.88 -0.47 -5.53
C PRO A 178 -5.65 -1.65 -4.92
N TYR A 179 -6.79 -2.03 -5.52
CA TYR A 179 -7.57 -3.18 -5.05
C TYR A 179 -6.84 -4.51 -5.32
N VAL A 180 -6.24 -4.68 -6.50
CA VAL A 180 -5.46 -5.87 -6.84
C VAL A 180 -4.29 -6.04 -5.87
N MET A 181 -3.62 -4.92 -5.56
CA MET A 181 -2.49 -4.86 -4.65
C MET A 181 -2.89 -5.15 -3.21
N GLU A 182 -3.95 -4.51 -2.72
CA GLU A 182 -4.52 -4.80 -1.40
C GLU A 182 -4.86 -6.28 -1.27
N ARG A 183 -5.55 -6.87 -2.25
CA ARG A 183 -5.90 -8.31 -2.20
C ARG A 183 -4.66 -9.20 -2.09
N PHE A 184 -3.55 -8.81 -2.74
CA PHE A 184 -2.31 -9.57 -2.65
C PHE A 184 -1.65 -9.49 -1.26
N PHE A 185 -1.71 -8.32 -0.61
CA PHE A 185 -1.10 -8.06 0.71
C PHE A 185 -2.05 -8.23 1.90
N ARG A 186 -3.34 -8.43 1.68
CA ARG A 186 -4.30 -8.66 2.74
C ARG A 186 -4.15 -10.08 3.26
N ASN A 187 -4.14 -10.21 4.58
CA ASN A 187 -4.21 -11.50 5.25
C ASN A 187 -5.62 -12.08 5.06
N GLU A 188 -5.72 -13.22 4.37
CA GLU A 188 -6.94 -14.02 4.34
C GLU A 188 -6.89 -14.88 5.61
N ALA A 189 -7.57 -14.42 6.66
CA ALA A 189 -7.73 -15.17 7.91
C ALA A 189 -8.67 -16.35 7.70
#